data_AF-A0A9E4ARP7-F1
#
_entry.id   AF-A0A9E4ARP7-F1
#
_cell.length_a   1.000
_cell.length_b   1.000
_cell.length_c   1.000
_cell.angle_alpha   90.00
_cell.angle_beta   90.00
_cell.angle_gamma   90.00
#
_symmetry.space_group_name_H-M   'P 1'
#
loop_
_entity.id
_entity.type
_entity.pdbx_description
1 polymer ?
#
loop_
_entity_poly.entity_id
_entity_poly.type
_entity_poly.pdbx_seq_one_letter_code
_entity_poly.pdbx_strand_id
1 'polypeptide(L)'
;MLKSKNRLTPKGQRPTSRSDSVETDLLLWWEDFYLPIFEYVLPKIGNLEGKKVLELGTGTGGTATLLAKRGASVIGIDLLPFRLAEAQARATEHNVVEAVNFALMDATHLAFPDNTFDFIISKSVLVFTDHRQTAKECYRVLKPEGKAIFMENMRHHPMVWLYRKMFLKYSGKLRYFSVGDIETVGAEFEKLEHREFHLSAVSALFWQKCISIPLFYRWSLRILKVIDTSLLKCLPFLKRFCWITAMICHRD
;
A
#
# COMPACT_ATOMS: atom_id res chain seq x y z
N MET A 1 -28.44 22.17 -28.91
CA MET A 1 -29.44 21.62 -27.96
C MET A 1 -29.04 20.17 -27.67
N LEU A 2 -28.48 19.87 -26.49
CA LEU A 2 -29.21 19.38 -25.29
C LEU A 2 -29.84 17.98 -25.57
N LYS A 3 -29.52 16.86 -24.91
CA LYS A 3 -29.26 16.64 -23.46
C LYS A 3 -28.46 15.36 -23.18
N SER A 4 -27.78 15.43 -22.03
CA SER A 4 -27.21 14.34 -21.24
C SER A 4 -28.21 13.25 -20.84
N LYS A 5 -27.69 12.05 -20.53
CA LYS A 5 -28.29 11.14 -19.52
C LYS A 5 -27.20 10.55 -18.63
N ASN A 6 -27.00 11.23 -17.50
CA ASN A 6 -26.52 10.65 -16.25
C ASN A 6 -27.32 9.39 -15.90
N ARG A 7 -26.65 8.33 -15.47
CA ARG A 7 -27.29 7.25 -14.73
C ARG A 7 -26.70 7.26 -13.31
N LEU A 8 -27.45 7.90 -12.42
CA LEU A 8 -27.24 7.99 -10.98
C LEU A 8 -27.26 6.58 -10.37
N THR A 9 -26.26 6.24 -9.55
CA THR A 9 -26.32 5.11 -8.61
C THR A 9 -26.95 5.58 -7.29
N PRO A 10 -27.78 4.76 -6.61
CA PRO A 10 -28.53 5.22 -5.45
C PRO A 10 -27.64 5.39 -4.21
N LYS A 11 -27.77 6.55 -3.55
CA LYS A 11 -27.33 6.76 -2.16
C LYS A 11 -28.17 5.86 -1.25
N GLY A 12 -27.52 5.04 -0.44
CA GLY A 12 -28.12 4.31 0.67
C GLY A 12 -27.22 4.41 1.90
N GLN A 13 -27.68 5.13 2.92
CA GLN A 13 -27.01 5.34 4.21
C GLN A 13 -26.72 4.00 4.93
N ARG A 14 -25.57 3.93 5.62
CA ARG A 14 -25.33 2.98 6.72
C ARG A 14 -24.84 3.74 7.95
N PRO A 15 -25.18 3.26 9.16
CA PRO A 15 -25.10 4.04 10.40
C PRO A 15 -23.67 4.17 10.94
N THR A 16 -23.53 5.17 11.80
CA THR A 16 -22.32 5.67 12.47
C THR A 16 -21.74 4.72 13.52
N SER A 17 -20.45 4.96 13.83
CA SER A 17 -19.64 4.52 14.98
C SER A 17 -18.63 3.36 14.78
N ARG A 18 -17.43 3.72 14.31
CA ARG A 18 -16.13 3.26 14.85
C ARG A 18 -15.03 4.13 14.26
N SER A 19 -14.35 4.91 15.10
CA SER A 19 -13.21 5.77 14.72
C SER A 19 -11.96 4.99 14.25
N ASP A 20 -11.98 3.66 14.33
CA ASP A 20 -10.79 2.83 14.14
C ASP A 20 -10.85 1.92 12.90
N SER A 21 -11.95 1.89 12.16
CA SER A 21 -12.03 1.10 10.91
C SER A 21 -11.40 1.88 9.75
N VAL A 22 -10.44 1.27 9.06
CA VAL A 22 -9.89 1.81 7.81
C VAL A 22 -11.04 2.04 6.83
N GLU A 23 -11.21 3.28 6.36
CA GLU A 23 -12.17 3.62 5.29
C GLU A 23 -11.79 2.84 4.04
N THR A 24 -12.58 1.80 3.73
CA THR A 24 -12.21 0.78 2.74
C THR A 24 -12.26 1.32 1.32
N ASP A 25 -13.16 2.25 1.04
CA ASP A 25 -13.32 2.96 -0.25
C ASP A 25 -12.05 3.70 -0.70
N LEU A 26 -11.22 4.13 0.25
CA LEU A 26 -9.93 4.76 -0.02
C LEU A 26 -8.82 3.76 -0.41
N LEU A 27 -9.04 2.45 -0.23
CA LEU A 27 -8.07 1.40 -0.55
C LEU A 27 -8.06 0.99 -2.03
N LEU A 28 -8.96 1.54 -2.87
CA LEU A 28 -9.15 1.23 -4.31
C LEU A 28 -9.48 -0.25 -4.57
N TRP A 29 -9.70 -0.62 -5.84
CA TRP A 29 -10.09 -1.94 -6.41
C TRP A 29 -9.39 -3.23 -5.89
N TRP A 30 -8.50 -3.15 -4.89
CA TRP A 30 -7.76 -4.22 -4.21
C TRP A 30 -7.93 -4.17 -2.68
N GLU A 31 -9.02 -3.57 -2.16
CA GLU A 31 -9.29 -3.30 -0.73
C GLU A 31 -9.05 -4.53 0.16
N ASP A 32 -9.50 -5.71 -0.25
CA ASP A 32 -9.38 -6.94 0.54
C ASP A 32 -7.93 -7.44 0.73
N PHE A 33 -7.00 -7.06 -0.16
CA PHE A 33 -5.60 -7.45 -0.05
C PHE A 33 -4.80 -6.54 0.84
N TYR A 34 -5.09 -5.24 0.75
CA TYR A 34 -4.35 -4.23 1.48
C TYR A 34 -4.93 -4.00 2.87
N LEU A 35 -6.21 -4.28 3.11
CA LEU A 35 -6.80 -4.11 4.43
C LEU A 35 -6.04 -4.85 5.55
N PRO A 36 -5.69 -6.16 5.42
CA PRO A 36 -4.91 -6.85 6.46
C PRO A 36 -3.52 -6.27 6.66
N ILE A 37 -2.98 -5.64 5.62
CA ILE A 37 -1.66 -5.03 5.64
C ILE A 37 -1.75 -3.69 6.37
N PHE A 38 -2.76 -2.86 6.06
CA PHE A 38 -3.06 -1.62 6.79
C PHE A 38 -3.40 -1.87 8.26
N GLU A 39 -4.16 -2.93 8.57
CA GLU A 39 -4.42 -3.36 9.95
C GLU A 39 -3.14 -3.73 10.70
N TYR A 40 -2.10 -4.18 9.99
CA TYR A 40 -0.79 -4.47 10.56
C TYR A 40 0.11 -3.22 10.68
N VAL A 41 0.15 -2.36 9.65
CA VAL A 41 1.08 -1.22 9.61
C VAL A 41 0.58 0.01 10.39
N LEU A 42 -0.71 0.35 10.34
CA LEU A 42 -1.23 1.58 10.96
C LEU A 42 -0.98 1.64 12.48
N PRO A 43 -1.22 0.56 13.27
CA PRO A 43 -0.91 0.58 14.69
C PRO A 43 0.59 0.79 14.99
N LYS A 44 1.48 0.41 14.07
CA LYS A 44 2.93 0.55 14.23
C LYS A 44 3.45 1.93 13.83
N ILE A 45 2.73 2.64 12.97
CA ILE A 45 2.96 4.06 12.66
C ILE A 45 2.58 4.92 13.88
N GLY A 46 1.48 4.57 14.56
CA GLY A 46 1.03 5.28 15.76
C GLY A 46 0.21 6.53 15.43
N ASN A 47 0.29 7.55 16.28
CA ASN A 47 -0.48 8.79 16.08
C ASN A 47 0.10 9.61 14.91
N LEU A 48 -0.79 10.05 14.02
CA LEU A 48 -0.47 10.82 12.82
C LEU A 48 -0.79 12.32 12.95
N GLU A 49 -1.44 12.74 14.04
CA GLU A 49 -1.80 14.14 14.26
C GLU A 49 -0.56 15.04 14.22
N GLY A 50 -0.56 16.01 13.29
CA GLY A 50 0.54 16.95 13.08
C GLY A 50 1.82 16.34 12.50
N LYS A 51 1.81 15.06 12.12
CA LYS A 51 2.97 14.37 11.54
C LYS A 51 3.11 14.65 10.06
N LYS A 52 4.35 14.84 9.59
CA LYS A 52 4.64 15.05 8.17
C LYS A 52 4.92 13.71 7.50
N VAL A 53 4.16 13.38 6.46
CA VAL A 53 4.24 12.08 5.78
C VAL A 53 4.54 12.24 4.30
N LEU A 54 5.45 11.43 3.78
CA LEU A 54 5.70 11.31 2.34
C LEU A 54 5.08 10.00 1.82
N GLU A 55 4.18 10.08 0.84
CA GLU A 55 3.73 8.90 0.08
C GLU A 55 4.47 8.82 -1.25
N LEU A 56 5.21 7.74 -1.47
CA LEU A 56 5.85 7.43 -2.76
C LEU A 56 4.85 6.71 -3.67
N GLY A 57 4.70 7.19 -4.90
CA GLY A 57 3.78 6.65 -5.92
C GLY A 57 2.33 6.69 -5.46
N THR A 58 1.83 7.89 -5.17
CA THR A 58 0.49 8.13 -4.61
C THR A 58 -0.65 7.63 -5.52
N GLY A 59 -0.39 7.48 -6.83
CA GLY A 59 -1.39 7.03 -7.79
C GLY A 59 -2.62 7.93 -7.76
N THR A 60 -3.78 7.38 -7.41
CA THR A 60 -5.03 8.14 -7.32
C THR A 60 -5.25 8.81 -5.95
N GLY A 61 -4.25 8.85 -5.07
CA GLY A 61 -4.30 9.58 -3.78
C GLY A 61 -5.02 8.86 -2.64
N GLY A 62 -5.37 7.58 -2.79
CA GLY A 62 -6.17 6.85 -1.79
C GLY A 62 -5.52 6.78 -0.40
N THR A 63 -4.23 6.40 -0.34
CA THR A 63 -3.51 6.34 0.94
C THR A 63 -3.22 7.73 1.49
N ALA A 64 -2.80 8.69 0.66
CA ALA A 64 -2.61 10.07 1.09
C ALA A 64 -3.86 10.66 1.74
N THR A 65 -5.03 10.51 1.10
CA THR A 65 -6.31 10.95 1.66
C THR A 65 -6.63 10.24 2.99
N LEU A 66 -6.39 8.94 3.06
CA LEU A 66 -6.60 8.13 4.27
C LEU A 66 -5.72 8.58 5.45
N LEU A 67 -4.48 8.99 5.18
CA LEU A 67 -3.53 9.45 6.20
C LEU A 67 -3.83 10.88 6.64
N ALA A 68 -4.22 11.76 5.71
CA ALA A 68 -4.64 13.12 6.03
C ALA A 68 -5.91 13.17 6.88
N LYS A 69 -6.88 12.28 6.60
CA LYS A 69 -8.05 12.10 7.47
C LYS A 69 -7.69 11.67 8.91
N ARG A 70 -6.48 11.14 9.13
CA ARG A 70 -5.94 10.80 10.45
C ARG A 70 -5.05 11.90 11.06
N GLY A 71 -5.08 13.11 10.51
CA GLY A 71 -4.37 14.27 11.05
C GLY A 71 -2.95 14.47 10.52
N ALA A 72 -2.49 13.65 9.56
CA ALA A 72 -1.18 13.85 8.93
C ALA A 72 -1.19 15.02 7.93
N SER A 73 -0.06 15.70 7.81
CA SER A 73 0.26 16.55 6.65
C SER A 73 1.02 15.71 5.63
N VAL A 74 0.37 15.42 4.50
CA VAL A 74 0.87 14.45 3.52
C VAL A 74 1.40 15.16 2.27
N ILE A 75 2.55 14.72 1.78
CA ILE A 75 3.02 15.01 0.44
C ILE A 75 3.02 13.69 -0.34
N GLY A 76 2.18 13.58 -1.37
CA GLY A 76 2.16 12.43 -2.27
C GLY A 76 2.94 12.73 -3.55
N ILE A 77 3.84 11.83 -3.96
CA ILE A 77 4.59 11.97 -5.21
C ILE A 77 4.24 10.87 -6.21
N ASP A 78 4.33 11.18 -7.50
CA ASP A 78 4.19 10.20 -8.59
C ASP A 78 5.00 10.67 -9.82
N LEU A 79 5.26 9.76 -10.76
CA LEU A 79 5.91 10.06 -12.05
C LEU A 79 4.90 10.39 -13.16
N LEU A 80 3.61 10.18 -12.90
CA LEU A 80 2.56 10.30 -13.90
C LEU A 80 1.66 11.52 -13.60
N PRO A 81 1.72 12.60 -14.39
CA PRO A 81 0.92 13.82 -14.14
C PRO A 81 -0.58 13.57 -14.05
N PHE A 82 -1.12 12.63 -14.85
CA PHE A 82 -2.54 12.30 -14.81
C PHE A 82 -2.97 11.64 -13.49
N ARG A 83 -2.07 10.90 -12.83
CA ARG A 83 -2.30 10.33 -11.50
C ARG A 83 -2.42 11.42 -10.44
N LEU A 84 -1.55 12.41 -10.50
CA LEU A 84 -1.60 13.56 -9.58
C LEU A 84 -2.92 14.34 -9.72
N ALA A 85 -3.44 14.48 -10.95
CA ALA A 85 -4.74 15.10 -11.17
C ALA A 85 -5.89 14.26 -10.55
N GLU A 86 -5.86 12.94 -10.71
CA GLU A 86 -6.81 12.02 -10.06
C GLU A 86 -6.72 12.11 -8.53
N ALA A 87 -5.50 12.18 -7.98
CA ALA A 87 -5.23 12.30 -6.56
C ALA A 87 -5.75 13.62 -5.98
N GLN A 88 -5.53 14.73 -6.68
CA GLN A 88 -6.05 16.04 -6.30
C GLN A 88 -7.58 16.04 -6.28
N ALA A 89 -8.22 15.46 -7.30
CA ALA A 89 -9.67 15.35 -7.35
C ALA A 89 -10.23 14.55 -6.15
N ARG A 90 -9.56 13.46 -5.76
CA ARG A 90 -9.94 12.68 -4.58
C ARG A 90 -9.75 13.47 -3.28
N ALA A 91 -8.65 14.19 -3.12
CA ALA A 91 -8.43 15.02 -1.94
C ALA A 91 -9.54 16.08 -1.77
N THR A 92 -10.00 16.66 -2.88
CA THR A 92 -11.17 17.57 -2.91
C THR A 92 -12.46 16.86 -2.53
N GLU A 93 -12.75 15.70 -3.12
CA GLU A 93 -13.96 14.91 -2.83
C GLU A 93 -14.07 14.56 -1.33
N HIS A 94 -12.94 14.30 -0.69
CA HIS A 94 -12.88 13.92 0.73
C HIS A 94 -12.59 15.10 1.68
N ASN A 95 -12.55 16.35 1.18
CA ASN A 95 -12.32 17.57 1.95
C ASN A 95 -11.01 17.59 2.76
N VAL A 96 -9.90 17.13 2.17
CA VAL A 96 -8.57 17.09 2.81
C VAL A 96 -7.50 17.88 2.06
N VAL A 97 -7.89 18.82 1.19
CA VAL A 97 -6.97 19.58 0.33
C VAL A 97 -5.95 20.43 1.11
N GLU A 98 -6.30 20.88 2.31
CA GLU A 98 -5.37 21.64 3.18
C GLU A 98 -4.30 20.74 3.83
N ALA A 99 -4.55 19.44 3.90
CA ALA A 99 -3.70 18.47 4.57
C ALA A 99 -2.88 17.61 3.59
N VAL A 100 -3.13 17.69 2.29
CA VAL A 100 -2.45 16.89 1.27
C VAL A 100 -2.00 17.73 0.09
N ASN A 101 -0.72 17.62 -0.26
CA ASN A 101 -0.15 18.18 -1.48
C ASN A 101 0.39 17.07 -2.39
N PHE A 102 0.34 17.29 -3.69
CA PHE A 102 0.82 16.33 -4.69
C PHE A 102 1.87 16.93 -5.61
N ALA A 103 2.94 16.17 -5.91
CA ALA A 103 4.03 16.64 -6.74
C ALA A 103 4.54 15.58 -7.73
N LEU A 104 4.95 16.03 -8.91
CA LEU A 104 5.65 15.19 -9.89
C LEU A 104 7.10 15.01 -9.43
N MET A 105 7.48 13.80 -9.02
CA MET A 105 8.81 13.55 -8.47
C MET A 105 9.21 12.07 -8.60
N ASP A 106 10.50 11.85 -8.82
CA ASP A 106 11.11 10.52 -8.81
C ASP A 106 11.51 10.11 -7.38
N ALA A 107 11.01 8.96 -6.92
CA ALA A 107 11.32 8.42 -5.61
C ALA A 107 12.80 7.99 -5.43
N THR A 108 13.58 7.92 -6.52
CA THR A 108 15.03 7.68 -6.48
C THR A 108 15.86 8.95 -6.34
N HIS A 109 15.23 10.13 -6.45
CA HIS A 109 15.86 11.46 -6.37
C HIS A 109 14.89 12.47 -5.74
N LEU A 110 14.78 12.45 -4.41
CA LEU A 110 13.82 13.26 -3.67
C LEU A 110 14.33 14.70 -3.52
N ALA A 111 13.58 15.68 -4.03
CA ALA A 111 13.90 17.10 -3.91
C ALA A 111 13.48 17.68 -2.53
N PHE A 112 13.69 16.93 -1.45
CA PHE A 112 13.43 17.35 -0.07
C PHE A 112 14.73 17.44 0.72
N PRO A 113 14.81 18.35 1.70
CA PRO A 113 15.92 18.38 2.66
C PRO A 113 16.01 17.08 3.47
N ASP A 114 17.19 16.83 4.01
CA ASP A 114 17.39 15.79 5.00
C ASP A 114 16.48 16.02 6.22
N ASN A 115 16.10 14.93 6.90
CA ASN A 115 15.34 15.02 8.15
C ASN A 115 14.00 15.78 8.06
N THR A 116 13.24 15.56 6.99
CA THR A 116 12.01 16.30 6.70
C THR A 116 10.74 15.60 7.18
N PHE A 117 10.62 14.28 7.01
CA PHE A 117 9.37 13.54 7.22
C PHE A 117 9.42 12.70 8.49
N ASP A 118 8.32 12.59 9.21
CA ASP A 118 8.19 11.66 10.34
C ASP A 118 7.95 10.22 9.85
N PHE A 119 7.18 10.10 8.75
CA PHE A 119 6.90 8.82 8.12
C PHE A 119 7.03 8.89 6.61
N ILE A 120 7.47 7.77 6.02
CA ILE A 120 7.43 7.54 4.58
C ILE A 120 6.58 6.29 4.35
N ILE A 121 5.68 6.32 3.37
CA ILE A 121 4.86 5.16 3.01
C ILE A 121 4.89 4.92 1.51
N SER A 122 4.87 3.65 1.12
CA SER A 122 4.73 3.27 -0.28
C SER A 122 3.95 1.98 -0.44
N LYS A 123 3.19 1.89 -1.54
CA LYS A 123 2.33 0.76 -1.87
C LYS A 123 2.52 0.34 -3.33
N SER A 124 3.20 -0.78 -3.56
CA SER A 124 3.50 -1.32 -4.90
C SER A 124 4.25 -0.36 -5.81
N VAL A 125 5.28 0.33 -5.31
CA VAL A 125 6.00 1.35 -6.08
C VAL A 125 7.46 0.99 -6.26
N LEU A 126 8.10 0.43 -5.23
CA LEU A 126 9.53 0.11 -5.30
C LEU A 126 9.80 -0.94 -6.38
N VAL A 127 8.82 -1.78 -6.76
CA VAL A 127 8.94 -2.66 -7.92
C VAL A 127 9.23 -1.95 -9.26
N PHE A 128 9.05 -0.64 -9.33
CA PHE A 128 9.36 0.22 -10.48
C PHE A 128 10.65 1.03 -10.32
N THR A 129 11.33 0.95 -9.17
CA THR A 129 12.49 1.79 -8.84
C THR A 129 13.73 0.96 -8.60
N ASP A 130 14.88 1.64 -8.49
CA ASP A 130 16.03 1.02 -7.84
C ASP A 130 15.79 0.99 -6.33
N HIS A 131 15.51 -0.21 -5.80
CA HIS A 131 15.17 -0.42 -4.39
C HIS A 131 16.18 0.20 -3.43
N ARG A 132 17.48 0.07 -3.72
CA ARG A 132 18.54 0.54 -2.83
C ARG A 132 18.65 2.06 -2.88
N GLN A 133 18.62 2.65 -4.08
CA GLN A 133 18.65 4.10 -4.23
C GLN A 133 17.40 4.75 -3.60
N THR A 134 16.22 4.17 -3.81
CA THR A 134 14.99 4.63 -3.15
C THR A 134 15.10 4.51 -1.64
N ALA A 135 15.61 3.40 -1.10
CA ALA A 135 15.81 3.23 0.34
C ALA A 135 16.74 4.30 0.93
N LYS A 136 17.86 4.61 0.25
CA LYS A 136 18.79 5.68 0.64
C LYS A 136 18.16 7.06 0.67
N GLU A 137 17.42 7.42 -0.37
CA GLU A 137 16.71 8.69 -0.42
C GLU A 137 15.65 8.78 0.67
N CYS A 138 14.94 7.67 0.93
CA CYS A 138 13.99 7.59 2.03
C CYS A 138 14.70 7.83 3.37
N TYR A 139 15.77 7.09 3.66
CA TYR A 139 16.56 7.24 4.88
C TYR A 139 17.00 8.70 5.09
N ARG A 140 17.56 9.32 4.05
CA ARG A 140 18.05 10.70 4.07
C ARG A 140 16.97 11.69 4.51
N VAL A 141 15.79 11.63 3.91
CA VAL A 141 14.70 12.58 4.21
C VAL A 141 13.90 12.22 5.47
N LEU A 142 14.18 11.10 6.16
CA LEU A 142 13.29 10.49 7.17
C LEU A 142 13.32 11.04 8.61
N LYS A 143 14.07 12.02 9.06
CA LYS A 143 14.18 12.37 10.51
C LYS A 143 14.71 11.21 11.40
N PRO A 144 15.46 11.52 12.46
CA PRO A 144 15.66 10.58 13.55
C PRO A 144 14.32 10.16 14.17
N GLU A 145 14.24 8.92 14.65
CA GLU A 145 13.03 8.25 15.18
C GLU A 145 11.89 8.06 14.15
N GLY A 146 12.15 8.35 12.87
CA GLY A 146 11.19 8.20 11.79
C GLY A 146 11.04 6.75 11.32
N LYS A 147 9.93 6.45 10.63
CA LYS A 147 9.71 5.11 10.04
C LYS A 147 9.36 5.17 8.56
N ALA A 148 9.97 4.30 7.76
CA ALA A 148 9.60 4.05 6.38
C ALA A 148 8.84 2.74 6.24
N ILE A 149 7.69 2.77 5.57
CA ILE A 149 6.76 1.65 5.42
C ILE A 149 6.63 1.32 3.94
N PHE A 150 7.02 0.10 3.57
CA PHE A 150 6.97 -0.37 2.18
C PHE A 150 6.06 -1.60 2.08
N MET A 151 5.03 -1.53 1.25
CA MET A 151 4.10 -2.63 0.98
C MET A 151 4.28 -3.12 -0.45
N GLU A 152 5.00 -4.22 -0.63
CA GLU A 152 5.54 -4.60 -1.94
C GLU A 152 5.15 -6.00 -2.40
N ASN A 153 5.06 -6.13 -3.72
CA ASN A 153 4.68 -7.37 -4.38
C ASN A 153 5.88 -8.32 -4.49
N MET A 154 5.72 -9.50 -3.90
CA MET A 154 6.71 -10.58 -3.91
C MET A 154 6.75 -11.33 -5.25
N ARG A 155 7.92 -11.88 -5.58
CA ARG A 155 8.22 -12.52 -6.86
C ARG A 155 7.72 -13.96 -6.98
N HIS A 156 7.84 -14.75 -5.91
CA HIS A 156 7.85 -16.22 -6.02
C HIS A 156 6.50 -16.90 -5.77
N HIS A 157 5.42 -16.17 -5.51
CA HIS A 157 4.12 -16.79 -5.33
C HIS A 157 3.68 -17.54 -6.61
N PRO A 158 3.46 -18.88 -6.59
CA PRO A 158 3.23 -19.67 -7.81
C PRO A 158 2.00 -19.25 -8.64
N MET A 159 0.84 -19.10 -7.99
CA MET A 159 -0.40 -18.69 -8.66
C MET A 159 -0.32 -17.27 -9.24
N VAL A 160 0.23 -16.32 -8.47
CA VAL A 160 0.41 -14.93 -8.93
C VAL A 160 1.43 -14.85 -10.05
N TRP A 161 2.52 -15.62 -9.98
CA TRP A 161 3.49 -15.74 -11.06
C TRP A 161 2.83 -16.26 -12.34
N LEU A 162 2.03 -17.32 -12.26
CA LEU A 162 1.30 -17.87 -13.41
C LEU A 162 0.32 -16.84 -13.98
N TYR A 163 -0.44 -16.15 -13.12
CA TYR A 163 -1.34 -15.07 -13.51
C TYR A 163 -0.59 -13.93 -14.24
N ARG A 164 0.54 -13.47 -13.67
CA ARG A 164 1.41 -12.45 -14.29
C ARG A 164 1.88 -12.89 -15.66
N LYS A 165 2.33 -14.15 -15.80
CA LYS A 165 2.80 -14.70 -17.07
C LYS A 165 1.71 -14.78 -18.14
N MET A 166 0.47 -15.11 -17.75
CA MET A 166 -0.63 -15.29 -18.70
C MET A 166 -1.31 -13.98 -19.11
N PHE A 167 -1.44 -13.01 -18.19
CA PHE A 167 -2.31 -11.85 -18.39
C PHE A 167 -1.61 -10.50 -18.36
N LEU A 168 -0.43 -10.41 -17.74
CA LEU A 168 0.33 -9.15 -17.70
C LEU A 168 1.36 -9.18 -18.82
N LYS A 169 1.25 -8.22 -19.75
CA LYS A 169 2.34 -7.92 -20.67
C LYS A 169 3.52 -7.45 -19.83
N TYR A 170 4.48 -8.34 -19.58
CA TYR A 170 5.71 -8.03 -18.87
C TYR A 170 6.38 -6.83 -19.56
N SER A 171 6.34 -5.66 -18.93
CA SER A 171 7.32 -4.62 -19.26
C SER A 171 8.62 -5.05 -18.59
N GLY A 172 9.73 -5.12 -19.33
CA GLY A 172 11.00 -5.68 -18.86
C GLY A 172 11.64 -4.94 -17.67
N LYS A 173 10.99 -3.93 -17.10
CA LYS A 173 11.51 -3.05 -16.04
C LYS A 173 10.93 -3.31 -14.65
N LEU A 174 9.96 -4.21 -14.50
CA LEU A 174 9.36 -4.55 -13.19
C LEU A 174 10.25 -5.51 -12.39
N ARG A 175 10.68 -5.09 -11.20
CA ARG A 175 11.49 -5.89 -10.27
C ARG A 175 10.71 -6.24 -9.01
N TYR A 176 9.95 -7.33 -9.06
CA TYR A 176 9.25 -7.85 -7.87
C TYR A 176 10.22 -8.27 -6.77
N PHE A 177 9.81 -8.10 -5.51
CA PHE A 177 10.64 -8.34 -4.34
C PHE A 177 10.91 -9.83 -4.13
N SER A 178 12.18 -10.15 -3.88
CA SER A 178 12.62 -11.38 -3.23
C SER A 178 12.88 -11.13 -1.74
N VAL A 179 13.16 -12.20 -0.98
CA VAL A 179 13.58 -12.04 0.43
C VAL A 179 14.91 -11.26 0.52
N GLY A 180 15.84 -11.47 -0.42
CA GLY A 180 17.09 -10.71 -0.46
C GLY A 180 16.90 -9.22 -0.77
N ASP A 181 15.85 -8.85 -1.51
CA ASP A 181 15.51 -7.44 -1.73
C ASP A 181 15.00 -6.76 -0.44
N ILE A 182 14.26 -7.50 0.40
CA ILE A 182 13.81 -7.02 1.71
C ILE A 182 15.03 -6.71 2.59
N GLU A 183 16.00 -7.64 2.63
CA GLU A 183 17.26 -7.45 3.37
C GLU A 183 18.08 -6.29 2.80
N THR A 184 18.14 -6.15 1.47
CA THR A 184 18.86 -5.05 0.81
C THR A 184 18.29 -3.69 1.16
N VAL A 185 16.96 -3.56 1.16
CA VAL A 185 16.31 -2.30 1.58
C VAL A 185 16.46 -2.09 3.08
N GLY A 186 16.29 -3.14 3.89
CA GLY A 186 16.41 -3.07 5.34
C GLY A 186 17.80 -2.70 5.84
N ALA A 187 18.85 -3.08 5.11
CA ALA A 187 20.24 -2.78 5.46
C ALA A 187 20.59 -1.29 5.40
N GLU A 188 19.76 -0.45 4.77
CA GLU A 188 19.92 1.02 4.78
C GLU A 188 19.32 1.66 6.05
N PHE A 189 18.73 0.88 6.95
CA PHE A 189 18.08 1.34 8.17
C PHE A 189 18.59 0.56 9.39
N GLU A 190 18.46 1.16 10.57
CA GLU A 190 18.97 0.62 11.84
C GLU A 190 18.20 -0.63 12.27
N LYS A 191 16.88 -0.64 12.00
CA LYS A 191 16.02 -1.78 12.33
C LYS A 191 14.98 -2.02 11.24
N LEU A 192 14.83 -3.30 10.87
CA LEU A 192 13.81 -3.78 9.94
C LEU A 192 12.83 -4.72 10.65
N GLU A 193 11.54 -4.41 10.59
CA GLU A 193 10.45 -5.32 10.88
C GLU A 193 9.70 -5.65 9.58
N HIS A 194 9.45 -6.92 9.26
CA HIS A 194 8.68 -7.27 8.07
C HIS A 194 7.72 -8.44 8.31
N ARG A 195 6.60 -8.42 7.56
CA ARG A 195 5.59 -9.47 7.60
C ARG A 195 5.05 -9.76 6.21
N GLU A 196 4.98 -11.03 5.89
CA GLU A 196 4.43 -11.52 4.62
C GLU A 196 2.95 -11.90 4.73
N PHE A 197 2.22 -11.68 3.65
CA PHE A 197 0.77 -11.85 3.56
C PHE A 197 0.36 -12.63 2.31
N HIS A 198 -0.79 -13.28 2.40
CA HIS A 198 -1.46 -14.00 1.31
C HIS A 198 -0.62 -15.14 0.73
N LEU A 199 -0.46 -16.23 1.50
CA LEU A 199 0.17 -17.47 1.02
C LEU A 199 -0.86 -18.36 0.33
N SER A 200 -1.95 -18.69 1.02
CA SER A 200 -3.07 -19.43 0.45
C SER A 200 -4.28 -18.53 0.17
N ALA A 201 -4.39 -17.39 0.85
CA ALA A 201 -5.52 -16.47 0.73
C ALA A 201 -5.74 -15.93 -0.70
N VAL A 202 -4.71 -15.90 -1.55
CA VAL A 202 -4.85 -15.52 -2.97
C VAL A 202 -5.76 -16.50 -3.73
N SER A 203 -5.87 -17.75 -3.26
CA SER A 203 -6.76 -18.74 -3.87
C SER A 203 -8.21 -18.29 -3.78
N ALA A 204 -8.67 -17.73 -2.64
CA ALA A 204 -10.05 -17.28 -2.43
C ALA A 204 -10.57 -16.30 -3.49
N LEU A 205 -9.68 -15.64 -4.22
CA LEU A 205 -10.01 -14.74 -5.33
C LEU A 205 -10.47 -15.43 -6.59
N PHE A 206 -9.97 -16.65 -6.81
CA PHE A 206 -10.49 -17.49 -7.86
C PHE A 206 -11.98 -17.76 -7.62
N TRP A 207 -12.37 -17.94 -6.36
CA TRP A 207 -13.78 -18.11 -5.98
C TRP A 207 -14.56 -16.81 -6.09
N GLN A 208 -13.99 -15.63 -5.83
CA GLN A 208 -14.70 -14.37 -6.06
C GLN A 208 -15.07 -14.17 -7.54
N LYS A 209 -14.21 -14.60 -8.48
CA LYS A 209 -14.49 -14.54 -9.91
C LYS A 209 -15.36 -15.68 -10.43
N CYS A 210 -15.26 -16.87 -9.84
CA CYS A 210 -15.98 -18.07 -10.31
C CYS A 210 -17.29 -18.36 -9.55
N ILE A 211 -17.44 -17.85 -8.32
CA ILE A 211 -18.57 -18.11 -7.43
C ILE A 211 -19.07 -16.78 -6.87
N SER A 212 -20.17 -16.27 -7.45
CA SER A 212 -20.79 -14.99 -7.09
C SER A 212 -21.54 -15.00 -5.74
N ILE A 213 -21.03 -15.71 -4.72
CA ILE A 213 -21.62 -15.77 -3.37
C ILE A 213 -20.70 -15.02 -2.39
N PRO A 214 -20.99 -13.75 -2.07
CA PRO A 214 -20.12 -12.91 -1.23
C PRO A 214 -19.86 -13.48 0.17
N LEU A 215 -20.84 -14.21 0.74
CA LEU A 215 -20.71 -14.86 2.05
C LEU A 215 -19.68 -15.98 2.05
N PHE A 216 -19.66 -16.82 1.01
CA PHE A 216 -18.69 -17.91 0.87
C PHE A 216 -17.26 -17.38 0.70
N TYR A 217 -17.10 -16.32 -0.11
CA TYR A 217 -15.82 -15.63 -0.28
C TYR A 217 -15.28 -15.11 1.06
N ARG A 218 -16.09 -14.35 1.81
CA ARG A 218 -15.65 -13.77 3.09
C ARG A 218 -15.34 -14.85 4.14
N TRP A 219 -16.13 -15.92 4.16
CA TRP A 219 -15.91 -17.07 5.06
C TRP A 219 -14.60 -17.81 4.72
N SER A 220 -14.40 -18.20 3.47
CA SER A 220 -13.20 -18.92 3.02
C SER A 220 -11.93 -18.07 3.20
N LEU A 221 -11.98 -16.78 2.88
CA LEU A 221 -10.87 -15.85 3.10
C LEU A 221 -10.46 -15.79 4.58
N ARG A 222 -11.42 -15.77 5.51
CA ARG A 222 -11.12 -15.77 6.96
C ARG A 222 -10.41 -17.05 7.38
N ILE A 223 -10.89 -18.21 6.92
CA ILE A 223 -10.27 -19.51 7.24
C ILE A 223 -8.85 -19.57 6.70
N LEU A 224 -8.66 -19.21 5.42
CA LEU A 224 -7.34 -19.22 4.79
C LEU A 224 -6.35 -18.28 5.48
N LYS A 225 -6.81 -17.13 6.01
CA LYS A 225 -5.95 -16.23 6.81
C LYS A 225 -5.47 -16.86 8.12
N VAL A 226 -6.33 -17.63 8.80
CA VAL A 226 -5.96 -18.36 10.04
C VAL A 226 -4.95 -19.47 9.72
N ILE A 227 -5.18 -20.19 8.62
CA ILE A 227 -4.26 -21.22 8.11
C ILE A 227 -2.91 -20.59 7.76
N ASP A 228 -2.88 -19.52 6.98
CA ASP A 228 -1.67 -18.79 6.60
C ASP A 228 -0.88 -18.36 7.84
N THR A 229 -1.55 -17.77 8.83
CA THR A 229 -0.89 -17.32 10.07
C THR A 229 -0.26 -18.47 10.85
N SER A 230 -0.92 -19.62 10.89
CA SER A 230 -0.41 -20.80 11.59
C SER A 230 0.74 -21.46 10.82
N LEU A 231 0.59 -21.61 9.50
CA LEU A 231 1.63 -22.19 8.64
C LEU A 231 2.90 -21.35 8.60
N LEU A 232 2.79 -20.02 8.50
CA LEU A 232 3.96 -19.15 8.46
C LEU A 232 4.71 -19.08 9.80
N LYS A 233 4.03 -19.38 10.92
CA LYS A 233 4.67 -19.54 12.23
C LYS A 233 5.43 -20.88 12.32
N CYS A 234 4.82 -21.97 11.88
CA CYS A 234 5.43 -23.31 11.96
C CYS A 234 6.50 -23.54 10.90
N LEU A 235 6.37 -22.93 9.71
CA LEU A 235 7.22 -23.13 8.55
C LEU A 235 7.65 -21.78 7.94
N PRO A 236 8.59 -21.05 8.59
CA PRO A 236 8.99 -19.71 8.16
C PRO A 236 9.54 -19.63 6.73
N PHE A 237 10.09 -20.73 6.20
CA PHE A 237 10.60 -20.77 4.83
C PHE A 237 9.51 -20.51 3.78
N LEU A 238 8.23 -20.72 4.11
CA LEU A 238 7.09 -20.50 3.23
C LEU A 238 6.82 -19.02 2.95
N LYS A 239 7.34 -18.10 3.79
CA LYS A 239 7.22 -16.65 3.61
C LYS A 239 7.64 -16.18 2.22
N ARG A 240 8.65 -16.82 1.63
CA ARG A 240 9.13 -16.52 0.26
C ARG A 240 8.03 -16.67 -0.80
N PHE A 241 7.01 -17.49 -0.54
CA PHE A 241 5.90 -17.78 -1.46
C PHE A 241 4.66 -16.94 -1.20
N CYS A 242 4.66 -16.09 -0.17
CA CYS A 242 3.61 -15.09 0.01
C CYS A 242 3.61 -14.08 -1.14
N TRP A 243 2.47 -13.42 -1.35
CA TRP A 243 2.33 -12.47 -2.46
C TRP A 243 2.71 -11.04 -2.09
N ILE A 244 2.44 -10.58 -0.87
CA ILE A 244 2.77 -9.21 -0.46
C ILE A 244 3.63 -9.26 0.80
N THR A 245 4.64 -8.41 0.85
CA THR A 245 5.41 -8.13 2.07
C THR A 245 5.11 -6.70 2.55
N ALA A 246 5.04 -6.53 3.87
CA ALA A 246 5.01 -5.22 4.50
C ALA A 246 6.26 -5.07 5.36
N MET A 247 7.07 -4.08 5.03
CA MET A 247 8.31 -3.73 5.72
C MET A 247 8.11 -2.43 6.48
N ILE A 248 8.65 -2.36 7.68
CA ILE A 248 8.69 -1.18 8.54
C ILE A 248 10.16 -1.02 8.93
N CYS A 249 10.80 -0.05 8.32
CA CYS A 249 12.19 0.30 8.56
C CYS A 249 12.24 1.50 9.51
N HIS A 250 13.03 1.40 10.57
CA HIS A 250 13.18 2.43 11.58
C HIS A 250 14.50 3.15 11.38
N ARG A 251 14.46 4.46 11.56
CA ARG A 251 15.64 5.29 11.69
C ARG A 251 15.78 5.69 13.16
N ASP A 252 16.69 5.03 13.88
CA ASP A 252 16.97 5.31 15.29
C ASP A 252 17.97 6.48 15.45
#